data_AF-A0A2H5BZM9-F1
#
_entry.id   AF-A0A2H5BZM9-F1
#
_cell.length_a   1.000
_cell.length_b   1.000
_cell.length_c   1.000
_cell.angle_alpha   90.00
_cell.angle_beta   90.00
_cell.angle_gamma   90.00
#
_symmetry.space_group_name_H-M   'P 1'
#
loop_
_entity.id
_entity.type
_entity.pdbx_description
1 polymer ?
#
loop_
_entity_poly.entity_id
_entity_poly.type
_entity_poly.pdbx_seq_one_letter_code
_entity_poly.pdbx_strand_id
1 'polypeptide(L)'
;MNANAPNTASCTTCCECCKEIPLDAAFTPEGAEYVEHFCGLDCYERFQARAKAATESDIAPVPGGSQPSERTLFILDWLQSVELRRRVHAGLNKGEARNALARAVFFYRLGEIRDRSFEQQRYRASGLNLVTAAIVLWNTVYLERATSALRGNGTALDDTLLQYLSPLGWEHINLTGDYLWRSSAKVGAGKFRPLRPLPPA
;
A
#
# COMPACT_ATOMS: atom_id res chain seq x y z
N MET A 1 -40.30 -29.11 -53.92
CA MET A 1 -39.39 -29.53 -55.00
C MET A 1 -38.87 -28.26 -55.66
N ASN A 2 -37.59 -27.92 -55.68
CA ASN A 2 -36.38 -28.59 -55.23
C ASN A 2 -35.41 -27.53 -54.69
N ALA A 3 -34.85 -27.83 -53.52
CA ALA A 3 -33.67 -27.18 -52.98
C ALA A 3 -32.45 -27.69 -53.75
N ASN A 4 -31.66 -26.79 -54.30
CA ASN A 4 -30.27 -27.03 -54.69
C ASN A 4 -29.57 -25.67 -54.70
N ALA A 5 -29.17 -25.22 -53.51
CA ALA A 5 -28.08 -24.27 -53.35
C ALA A 5 -26.87 -25.06 -52.84
N PRO A 6 -25.65 -24.83 -53.38
CA PRO A 6 -24.47 -25.59 -53.00
C PRO A 6 -24.15 -25.32 -51.52
N ASN A 7 -23.94 -26.39 -50.77
CA ASN A 7 -23.53 -26.36 -49.37
C ASN A 7 -22.19 -25.62 -49.28
N THR A 8 -22.20 -24.37 -48.82
CA THR A 8 -20.97 -23.64 -48.48
C THR A 8 -20.43 -24.28 -47.21
N ALA A 9 -19.71 -25.39 -47.36
CA ALA A 9 -19.00 -26.03 -46.28
C ALA A 9 -18.02 -25.01 -45.72
N SER A 10 -18.30 -24.53 -44.53
CA SER A 10 -17.44 -23.60 -43.81
C SER A 10 -16.12 -24.31 -43.52
N CYS A 11 -15.00 -23.73 -43.95
CA CYS A 11 -13.65 -24.27 -43.73
C CYS A 11 -12.90 -23.45 -42.68
N THR A 12 -11.98 -24.09 -41.96
CA THR A 12 -11.00 -23.49 -41.04
C THR A 12 -9.59 -23.92 -41.44
N THR A 13 -8.54 -23.29 -40.92
CA THR A 13 -7.14 -23.56 -41.35
C THR A 13 -6.35 -24.34 -40.30
N CYS A 14 -5.56 -25.32 -40.74
CA CYS A 14 -4.62 -26.05 -39.89
C CYS A 14 -3.56 -25.11 -39.31
N CYS A 15 -3.36 -25.10 -37.99
CA CYS A 15 -2.37 -24.18 -37.39
C CYS A 15 -0.92 -24.54 -37.74
N GLU A 16 -0.61 -25.82 -38.00
CA GLU A 16 0.77 -26.25 -38.25
C GLU A 16 1.16 -26.23 -39.74
N CYS A 17 0.23 -26.56 -40.65
CA CYS A 17 0.52 -26.65 -42.10
C CYS A 17 -0.28 -25.67 -42.97
N CYS A 18 -1.15 -24.86 -42.38
CA CYS A 18 -1.98 -23.84 -43.04
C CYS A 18 -2.91 -24.36 -44.16
N LYS A 19 -3.15 -25.67 -44.25
CA LYS A 19 -4.14 -26.24 -45.17
C LYS A 19 -5.56 -25.95 -44.72
N GLU A 20 -6.47 -25.74 -45.66
CA GLU A 20 -7.90 -25.66 -45.38
C GLU A 20 -8.44 -27.03 -44.94
N ILE A 21 -9.21 -27.01 -43.86
CA ILE A 21 -9.85 -28.15 -43.22
C ILE A 21 -11.36 -27.87 -43.18
N PRO A 22 -12.20 -28.79 -43.65
CA PRO A 22 -13.65 -28.72 -43.44
C PRO A 22 -13.99 -28.66 -41.94
N LEU A 23 -14.92 -27.78 -41.53
CA LEU A 23 -15.25 -27.59 -40.10
C LEU A 23 -15.79 -28.85 -39.40
N ASP A 24 -16.46 -29.73 -40.15
CA ASP A 24 -16.94 -31.03 -39.66
C ASP A 24 -15.80 -32.00 -39.34
N ALA A 25 -14.69 -31.92 -40.08
CA ALA A 25 -13.47 -32.69 -39.79
C ALA A 25 -12.62 -32.03 -38.67
N ALA A 26 -12.74 -30.72 -38.48
CA ALA A 26 -12.00 -29.98 -37.47
C ALA A 26 -12.58 -30.09 -36.04
N PHE A 27 -13.87 -30.41 -35.91
CA PHE A 27 -14.56 -30.61 -34.64
C PHE A 27 -14.85 -32.09 -34.39
N THR A 28 -13.88 -32.81 -33.83
CA THR A 28 -14.15 -34.12 -33.22
C THR A 28 -14.64 -33.94 -31.78
N PRO A 29 -15.42 -34.88 -31.21
CA PRO A 29 -15.88 -34.81 -29.82
C PRO A 29 -14.74 -34.66 -28.81
N GLU A 30 -13.56 -35.21 -29.13
CA GLU A 30 -12.34 -35.09 -28.32
C GLU A 30 -11.60 -33.77 -28.55
N GLY A 31 -11.89 -33.06 -29.66
CA GLY A 31 -11.23 -31.84 -30.10
C GLY A 31 -12.00 -30.54 -29.83
N ALA A 32 -13.27 -30.64 -29.40
CA ALA A 32 -14.19 -29.50 -29.32
C ALA A 32 -13.81 -28.41 -28.29
N GLU A 33 -12.91 -28.71 -27.36
CA GLU A 33 -12.42 -27.74 -26.36
C GLU A 33 -11.14 -27.00 -26.79
N TYR A 34 -10.53 -27.36 -27.94
CA TYR A 34 -9.31 -26.71 -28.43
C TYR A 34 -9.63 -25.54 -29.36
N VAL A 35 -8.91 -24.43 -29.16
CA VAL A 35 -9.03 -23.21 -30.00
C VAL A 35 -8.28 -23.35 -31.34
N GLU A 36 -7.40 -24.35 -31.47
CA GLU A 36 -6.57 -24.60 -32.65
C GLU A 36 -6.99 -25.87 -33.40
N HIS A 37 -6.96 -25.83 -34.73
CA HIS A 37 -7.43 -26.92 -35.60
C HIS A 37 -6.26 -27.60 -36.33
N PHE A 38 -6.35 -28.93 -36.50
CA PHE A 38 -5.31 -29.75 -37.14
C PHE A 38 -5.90 -30.61 -38.26
N CYS A 39 -5.19 -30.73 -39.39
CA CYS A 39 -5.66 -31.52 -40.53
C CYS A 39 -5.44 -33.04 -40.38
N GLY A 40 -4.84 -33.48 -39.27
CA GLY A 40 -4.54 -34.88 -38.98
C GLY A 40 -3.56 -35.06 -37.81
N LEU A 41 -3.38 -36.30 -37.37
CA LEU A 41 -2.56 -36.68 -36.21
C LEU A 41 -1.08 -36.26 -36.36
N ASP A 42 -0.51 -36.35 -37.55
CA ASP A 42 0.89 -35.94 -37.78
C ASP A 42 1.14 -34.46 -37.48
N CYS A 43 0.18 -33.57 -37.79
CA CYS A 43 0.29 -32.14 -37.48
C CYS A 43 0.07 -31.88 -35.98
N TYR A 44 -0.82 -32.65 -35.34
CA TYR A 44 -1.04 -32.57 -33.91
C TYR A 44 0.18 -33.05 -33.10
N GLU A 45 0.82 -34.14 -33.52
CA GLU A 45 2.03 -34.66 -32.87
C GLU A 45 3.22 -33.71 -33.00
N ARG A 46 3.37 -33.04 -34.16
CA ARG A 46 4.40 -31.98 -34.35
C ARG A 46 4.17 -30.80 -33.42
N PHE A 47 2.92 -30.36 -33.28
CA PHE A 47 2.55 -29.33 -32.32
C PHE A 47 2.88 -29.76 -30.88
N GLN A 48 2.49 -30.97 -30.48
CA GLN A 48 2.82 -31.49 -29.15
C GLN A 48 4.34 -31.63 -28.91
N ALA A 49 5.12 -32.02 -29.91
CA ALA A 49 6.56 -32.14 -29.82
C ALA A 49 7.23 -30.77 -29.62
N ARG A 50 6.77 -29.73 -30.34
CA ARG A 50 7.22 -28.34 -30.13
C ARG A 50 6.80 -27.80 -28.76
N ALA A 51 5.58 -28.10 -28.32
CA ALA A 51 5.08 -27.71 -27.01
C ALA A 51 5.87 -28.37 -25.88
N LYS A 52 6.20 -29.66 -25.98
CA LYS A 52 7.04 -30.37 -24.99
C LYS A 52 8.48 -29.87 -24.97
N ALA A 53 9.08 -29.58 -26.14
CA ALA A 53 10.42 -29.01 -26.23
C ALA A 53 10.50 -27.60 -25.61
N ALA A 54 9.40 -26.84 -25.63
CA ALA A 54 9.30 -25.53 -24.97
C ALA A 54 9.19 -25.62 -23.43
N THR A 55 8.84 -26.79 -22.87
CA THR A 55 8.66 -26.95 -21.42
C THR A 55 9.92 -27.45 -20.70
N GLU A 56 10.87 -28.06 -21.42
CA GLU A 56 12.10 -28.64 -20.84
C GLU A 56 13.33 -27.73 -20.91
N SER A 57 13.24 -26.60 -21.62
CA SER A 57 14.30 -25.58 -21.60
C SER A 57 13.74 -24.28 -21.02
N ASP A 58 14.30 -23.91 -19.88
CA ASP A 58 14.24 -22.61 -19.25
C ASP A 58 13.02 -22.27 -18.37
N ILE A 59 13.36 -22.03 -17.10
CA ILE A 59 12.88 -20.87 -16.34
C ILE A 59 13.15 -19.64 -17.22
N ALA A 60 12.26 -19.36 -18.17
CA ALA A 60 12.21 -18.18 -19.00
C ALA A 60 10.76 -17.66 -19.05
N PRO A 61 10.56 -16.35 -19.26
CA PRO A 61 9.28 -15.71 -19.06
C PRO A 61 8.25 -16.21 -20.08
N VAL A 62 7.07 -16.59 -19.61
CA VAL A 62 5.91 -16.92 -20.45
C VAL A 62 5.59 -15.72 -21.36
N PRO A 63 5.67 -15.84 -22.70
CA PRO A 63 5.23 -14.78 -23.60
C PRO A 63 3.71 -14.83 -23.68
N GLY A 64 3.04 -13.84 -23.08
CA GLY A 64 1.58 -13.71 -23.08
C GLY A 64 0.92 -13.79 -21.70
N GLY A 65 1.66 -14.14 -20.65
CA GLY A 65 1.20 -13.95 -19.28
C GLY A 65 1.33 -12.49 -18.87
N SER A 66 0.24 -11.83 -18.48
CA SER A 66 0.33 -10.53 -17.82
C SER A 66 1.30 -10.65 -16.65
N GLN A 67 2.41 -9.90 -16.66
CA GLN A 67 3.32 -9.88 -15.52
C GLN A 67 2.51 -9.59 -14.24
N PRO A 68 2.73 -10.32 -13.14
CA PRO A 68 2.05 -10.03 -11.90
C PRO A 68 2.28 -8.56 -11.57
N SER A 69 1.21 -7.81 -11.33
CA SER A 69 1.33 -6.38 -11.02
C SER A 69 2.31 -6.17 -9.87
N GLU A 70 3.03 -5.05 -9.85
CA GLU A 70 3.99 -4.75 -8.77
C GLU A 70 3.36 -4.87 -7.37
N ARG A 71 2.05 -4.59 -7.26
CA ARG A 71 1.27 -4.77 -6.02
C ARG A 71 1.14 -6.24 -5.64
N THR A 72 0.90 -7.12 -6.59
CA THR A 72 0.80 -8.57 -6.38
C THR A 72 2.14 -9.14 -5.92
N LEU A 73 3.24 -8.78 -6.60
CA LEU A 73 4.59 -9.19 -6.19
C LEU A 73 4.92 -8.69 -4.78
N PHE A 74 4.63 -7.42 -4.49
CA PHE A 74 4.84 -6.87 -3.16
C PHE A 74 4.04 -7.59 -2.07
N ILE A 75 2.79 -7.99 -2.33
CA ILE A 75 1.98 -8.74 -1.36
C ILE A 75 2.56 -10.13 -1.12
N LEU A 76 3.05 -10.81 -2.16
CA LEU A 76 3.70 -12.11 -2.01
C LEU A 76 5.00 -12.00 -1.20
N ASP A 77 5.84 -11.00 -1.49
CA ASP A 77 7.04 -10.70 -0.71
C ASP A 77 6.71 -10.36 0.74
N TRP A 78 5.63 -9.59 0.96
CA TRP A 78 5.15 -9.23 2.29
C TRP A 78 4.65 -10.44 3.08
N LEU A 79 3.96 -11.40 2.45
CA LEU A 79 3.52 -12.62 3.12
C LEU A 79 4.71 -13.51 3.54
N GLN A 80 5.75 -13.59 2.71
CA GLN A 80 6.90 -14.47 2.91
C GLN A 80 7.95 -13.89 3.86
N SER A 81 8.19 -12.56 3.85
CA SER A 81 9.22 -11.93 4.68
C SER A 81 8.66 -11.34 5.99
N VAL A 82 9.21 -11.76 7.12
CA VAL A 82 8.87 -11.19 8.44
C VAL A 82 9.47 -9.78 8.59
N GLU A 83 10.66 -9.55 8.05
CA GLU A 83 11.39 -8.29 8.11
C GLU A 83 10.68 -7.21 7.30
N LEU A 84 10.18 -7.55 6.11
CA LEU A 84 9.36 -6.64 5.31
C LEU A 84 8.06 -6.28 6.06
N ARG A 85 7.37 -7.26 6.65
CA ARG A 85 6.18 -7.00 7.47
C ARG A 85 6.45 -6.07 8.64
N ARG A 86 7.52 -6.31 9.39
CA ARG A 86 7.90 -5.45 10.54
C ARG A 86 8.16 -4.01 10.10
N ARG A 87 8.89 -3.81 8.99
CA ARG A 87 9.15 -2.47 8.44
C ARG A 87 7.87 -1.77 7.98
N VAL A 88 7.01 -2.49 7.25
CA VAL A 88 5.72 -1.96 6.77
C VAL A 88 4.81 -1.61 7.94
N HIS A 89 4.67 -2.50 8.94
CA HIS A 89 3.89 -2.21 10.15
C HIS A 89 4.44 -1.03 10.94
N ALA A 90 5.76 -0.89 11.08
CA ALA A 90 6.35 0.28 11.72
C ALA A 90 5.99 1.58 10.97
N GLY A 91 5.99 1.56 9.63
CA GLY A 91 5.53 2.68 8.81
C GLY A 91 4.03 2.96 8.98
N LEU A 92 3.20 1.92 8.97
CA LEU A 92 1.74 2.02 9.18
C LEU A 92 1.42 2.60 10.55
N ASN A 93 2.05 2.10 11.62
CA ASN A 93 1.84 2.60 12.97
C ASN A 93 2.18 4.09 13.09
N LYS A 94 3.24 4.56 12.43
CA LYS A 94 3.57 6.00 12.37
C LYS A 94 2.47 6.79 11.66
N GLY A 95 1.98 6.28 10.53
CA GLY A 95 0.90 6.91 9.77
C GLY A 95 -0.42 6.95 10.56
N GLU A 96 -0.78 5.85 11.22
CA GLU A 96 -1.97 5.74 12.05
C GLU A 96 -1.89 6.67 13.25
N ALA A 97 -0.76 6.72 13.96
CA ALA A 97 -0.56 7.64 15.08
C ALA A 97 -0.68 9.11 14.65
N ARG A 98 -0.11 9.47 13.49
CA ARG A 98 -0.26 10.81 12.93
C ARG A 98 -1.71 11.11 12.55
N ASN A 99 -2.42 10.16 11.94
CA ASN A 99 -3.83 10.31 11.58
C ASN A 99 -4.72 10.39 12.82
N ALA A 100 -4.39 9.65 13.89
CA ALA A 100 -5.09 9.73 15.17
C ALA A 100 -4.88 11.11 15.82
N LEU A 101 -3.65 11.64 15.83
CA LEU A 101 -3.37 13.01 16.26
C LEU A 101 -4.16 14.03 15.43
N ALA A 102 -4.11 13.92 14.11
CA ALA A 102 -4.82 14.83 13.22
C ALA A 102 -6.34 14.81 13.46
N ARG A 103 -6.93 13.63 13.70
CA ARG A 103 -8.35 13.50 14.08
C ARG A 103 -8.64 14.11 15.46
N ALA A 104 -7.75 13.94 16.43
CA ALA A 104 -7.90 14.54 17.75
C ALA A 104 -7.86 16.07 17.70
N VAL A 105 -6.96 16.64 16.89
CA VAL A 105 -6.88 18.09 16.65
C VAL A 105 -8.10 18.58 15.85
N PHE A 106 -8.54 17.81 14.85
CA PHE A 106 -9.72 18.10 14.03
C PHE A 106 -10.99 17.52 14.66
N PHE A 107 -11.23 17.82 15.94
CA PHE A 107 -12.33 17.26 16.71
C PHE A 107 -13.72 17.62 16.15
N TYR A 108 -13.87 18.81 15.53
CA TYR A 108 -15.16 19.25 15.01
C TYR A 108 -15.51 18.52 13.70
N ARG A 109 -16.68 17.85 13.68
CA ARG A 109 -17.18 16.98 12.58
C ARG A 109 -16.33 15.73 12.30
N LEU A 110 -15.90 15.02 13.36
CA LEU A 110 -15.35 13.66 13.25
C LEU A 110 -14.05 13.53 12.43
N GLY A 111 -13.30 14.60 12.17
CA GLY A 111 -12.13 14.53 11.28
C GLY A 111 -12.43 14.83 9.81
N GLU A 112 -13.68 15.12 9.42
CA GLU A 112 -14.07 15.24 8.02
C GLU A 112 -14.10 16.68 7.49
N ILE A 113 -13.38 16.91 6.38
CA ILE A 113 -13.39 18.17 5.65
C ILE A 113 -14.57 18.15 4.66
N ARG A 114 -15.67 18.82 5.00
CA ARG A 114 -16.89 18.93 4.18
C ARG A 114 -17.12 20.31 3.56
N ASP A 115 -16.04 21.08 3.37
CA ASP A 115 -16.16 22.42 2.80
C ASP A 115 -16.52 22.36 1.30
N ARG A 116 -17.32 23.32 0.83
CA ARG A 116 -17.91 23.26 -0.53
C ARG A 116 -16.91 23.54 -1.64
N SER A 117 -15.91 24.39 -1.39
CA SER A 117 -14.88 24.71 -2.39
C SER A 117 -13.59 23.96 -2.09
N PHE A 118 -12.91 23.53 -3.16
CA PHE A 118 -11.60 22.88 -3.07
C PHE A 118 -10.57 23.76 -2.35
N GLU A 119 -10.62 25.07 -2.56
CA GLU A 119 -9.73 26.03 -1.91
C GLU A 119 -9.91 26.06 -0.38
N GLN A 120 -11.16 26.06 0.10
CA GLN A 120 -11.46 26.00 1.54
C GLN A 120 -10.99 24.67 2.15
N GLN A 121 -11.21 23.55 1.45
CA GLN A 121 -10.70 22.25 1.88
C GLN A 121 -9.17 22.26 2.01
N ARG A 122 -8.48 22.85 1.03
CA ARG A 122 -7.02 23.00 1.04
C ARG A 122 -6.54 23.83 2.22
N TYR A 123 -7.14 24.99 2.49
CA TYR A 123 -6.76 25.83 3.63
C TYR A 123 -6.95 25.10 4.96
N ARG A 124 -8.04 24.35 5.12
CA ARG A 124 -8.32 23.56 6.33
C ARG A 124 -7.31 22.42 6.50
N ALA A 125 -7.02 21.67 5.43
CA ALA A 125 -6.02 20.62 5.45
C ALA A 125 -4.61 21.16 5.77
N SER A 126 -4.24 22.29 5.16
CA SER A 126 -2.96 22.96 5.44
C SER A 126 -2.86 23.47 6.87
N GLY A 127 -3.92 24.07 7.41
CA GLY A 127 -3.97 24.51 8.80
C GLY A 127 -3.88 23.35 9.79
N LEU A 128 -4.59 22.25 9.52
CA LEU A 128 -4.50 21.04 10.34
C LEU A 128 -3.08 20.45 10.32
N ASN A 129 -2.45 20.40 9.15
CA ASN A 129 -1.06 19.95 9.02
C ASN A 129 -0.11 20.84 9.80
N LEU A 130 -0.29 22.16 9.76
CA LEU A 130 0.53 23.12 10.49
C LEU A 130 0.43 22.89 12.01
N VAL A 131 -0.78 22.78 12.54
CA VAL A 131 -1.00 22.54 13.99
C VAL A 131 -0.45 21.18 14.41
N THR A 132 -0.68 20.14 13.62
CA THR A 132 -0.14 18.80 13.86
C THR A 132 1.38 18.82 13.90
N ALA A 133 2.03 19.49 12.94
CA ALA A 133 3.48 19.63 12.90
C ALA A 133 4.01 20.45 14.09
N ALA A 134 3.31 21.50 14.51
CA ALA A 134 3.67 22.29 15.68
C ALA A 134 3.61 21.47 16.98
N ILE A 135 2.59 20.63 17.15
CA ILE A 135 2.49 19.69 18.28
C ILE A 135 3.67 18.70 18.27
N VAL A 136 3.95 18.09 17.12
CA VAL A 136 5.08 17.15 16.99
C VAL A 136 6.40 17.83 17.34
N LEU A 137 6.65 19.03 16.82
CA LEU A 137 7.85 19.82 17.11
C LEU A 137 7.95 20.15 18.61
N TRP A 138 6.84 20.56 19.23
CA TRP A 138 6.80 20.81 20.67
C TRP A 138 7.16 19.54 21.44
N ASN A 139 6.57 18.41 21.10
CA ASN A 139 6.85 17.14 21.74
C ASN A 139 8.31 16.72 21.57
N THR A 140 8.88 16.81 20.36
CA THR A 140 10.29 16.45 20.15
C THR A 140 11.23 17.27 21.03
N VAL A 141 11.02 18.59 21.09
CA VAL A 141 11.85 19.49 21.89
C VAL A 141 11.71 19.22 23.40
N TYR A 142 10.49 18.98 23.88
CA TYR A 142 10.28 18.72 25.32
C TYR A 142 10.70 17.33 25.75
N LEU A 143 10.58 16.33 24.88
CA LEU A 143 11.09 14.98 25.15
C LEU A 143 12.61 14.99 25.27
N GLU A 144 13.33 15.69 24.39
CA GLU A 144 14.79 15.88 24.49
C GLU A 144 15.19 16.57 25.80
N ARG A 145 14.44 17.60 26.21
CA ARG A 145 14.70 18.29 27.47
C ARG A 145 14.40 17.41 28.68
N ALA A 146 13.33 16.61 28.62
CA ALA A 146 12.95 15.70 29.69
C ALA A 146 14.00 14.60 29.88
N THR A 147 14.49 14.00 28.80
CA THR A 147 15.56 12.98 28.86
C THR A 147 16.86 13.59 29.38
N SER A 148 17.21 14.80 28.95
CA SER A 148 18.38 15.52 29.45
C SER A 148 18.28 15.85 30.95
N ALA A 149 17.11 16.28 31.42
CA ALA A 149 16.88 16.55 32.84
C ALA A 149 16.94 15.28 33.70
N LEU A 150 16.40 14.16 33.21
CA LEU A 150 16.47 12.86 33.88
C LEU A 150 17.92 12.36 33.99
N ARG A 151 18.72 12.48 32.93
CA ARG A 151 20.16 12.18 32.97
C ARG A 151 20.90 13.05 33.99
N GLY A 152 20.60 14.35 34.02
CA GLY A 152 21.20 15.29 34.98
C GLY A 152 20.86 14.99 36.45
N ASN A 153 19.71 14.37 36.71
CA ASN A 153 19.27 13.95 38.05
C ASN A 153 19.76 12.54 38.44
N GLY A 154 20.66 11.93 37.66
CA GLY A 154 21.25 10.62 37.97
C GLY A 154 20.34 9.42 37.68
N THR A 155 19.24 9.60 36.95
CA THR A 155 18.42 8.46 36.49
C THR A 155 19.13 7.77 35.33
N ALA A 156 19.46 6.48 35.49
CA ALA A 156 20.00 5.67 34.40
C ALA A 156 18.90 5.47 33.34
N LEU A 157 19.04 6.15 32.19
CA LEU A 157 18.19 5.95 31.03
C LEU A 157 18.89 5.02 30.04
N ASP A 158 18.18 3.99 29.60
CA ASP A 158 18.63 3.12 28.52
C ASP A 158 18.37 3.80 27.17
N ASP A 159 19.44 4.17 26.48
CA ASP A 159 19.39 4.84 25.18
C ASP A 159 18.73 3.97 24.10
N THR A 160 18.71 2.64 24.28
CA THR A 160 18.00 1.74 23.36
C THR A 160 16.49 1.91 23.44
N LEU A 161 15.94 2.42 24.56
CA LEU A 161 14.51 2.67 24.70
C LEU A 161 14.07 3.96 24.02
N LEU A 162 14.98 4.92 23.83
CA LEU A 162 14.68 6.20 23.18
C LEU A 162 14.18 6.03 21.75
N GLN A 163 14.59 4.96 21.06
CA GLN A 163 14.15 4.67 19.69
C GLN A 163 12.64 4.36 19.59
N TYR A 164 12.02 3.95 20.70
CA TYR A 164 10.59 3.62 20.77
C TYR A 164 9.72 4.81 21.17
N LEU A 165 10.34 5.94 21.51
CA LEU A 165 9.63 7.14 21.91
C LEU A 165 8.99 7.82 20.68
N SER A 166 7.68 8.02 20.76
CA SER A 166 6.92 8.67 19.69
C SER A 166 6.61 10.12 20.07
N PRO A 167 6.99 11.13 19.26
CA PRO A 167 6.58 12.51 19.48
C PRO A 167 5.12 12.78 19.07
N LEU A 168 4.38 11.74 18.66
CA LEU A 168 3.01 11.86 18.21
C LEU A 168 1.98 11.78 19.34
N GLY A 169 2.36 11.57 20.61
CA GLY A 169 1.40 11.54 21.72
C GLY A 169 0.78 12.92 22.03
N TRP A 170 -0.51 12.98 22.39
CA TRP A 170 -1.23 14.24 22.68
C TRP A 170 -2.06 14.24 23.96
N GLU A 171 -2.02 13.17 24.75
CA GLU A 171 -2.83 13.06 25.98
C GLU A 171 -2.48 14.14 27.02
N HIS A 172 -1.25 14.67 26.97
CA HIS A 172 -0.80 15.78 27.83
C HIS A 172 -1.20 17.17 27.32
N ILE A 173 -1.89 17.26 26.18
CA ILE A 173 -2.28 18.52 25.52
C ILE A 173 -3.81 18.66 25.61
N ASN A 174 -4.26 19.78 26.17
CA ASN A 174 -5.68 20.13 26.17
C ASN A 174 -6.08 20.61 24.77
N LEU A 175 -6.68 19.72 23.99
CA LEU A 175 -7.21 20.01 22.64
C LEU A 175 -8.62 20.63 22.68
N THR A 176 -9.29 20.56 23.83
CA THR A 176 -10.64 21.11 24.05
C THR A 176 -10.69 21.88 25.36
N GLY A 177 -11.61 22.85 25.45
CA GLY A 177 -11.85 23.67 26.63
C GLY A 177 -11.48 25.14 26.46
N ASP A 178 -11.55 25.89 27.56
CA ASP A 178 -11.29 27.32 27.58
C ASP A 178 -9.79 27.63 27.69
N TYR A 179 -9.25 28.28 26.67
CA TYR A 179 -7.86 28.70 26.63
C TYR A 179 -7.69 30.06 27.30
N LEU A 180 -7.42 30.05 28.61
CA LEU A 180 -7.13 31.27 29.36
C LEU A 180 -5.67 31.70 29.15
N TRP A 181 -5.44 32.67 28.28
CA TRP A 181 -4.11 33.25 28.06
C TRP A 181 -3.77 34.26 29.15
N ARG A 182 -3.08 33.84 30.21
CA ARG A 182 -2.55 34.77 31.22
C ARG A 182 -1.29 35.44 30.69
N SER A 183 -1.39 36.73 30.38
CA SER A 183 -0.29 37.56 29.84
C SER A 183 0.95 37.67 30.74
N SER A 184 0.86 37.25 32.00
CA SER A 184 1.96 37.24 32.98
C SER A 184 2.91 36.05 32.84
N ALA A 185 2.48 34.95 32.21
CA ALA A 185 3.31 33.78 31.95
C ALA A 185 4.04 33.90 30.61
N LYS A 186 4.73 35.03 30.37
CA LYS A 186 5.60 35.16 29.19
C LYS A 186 6.84 34.31 29.40
N VAL A 187 6.87 33.17 28.73
CA VAL A 187 8.14 32.47 28.50
C VAL A 187 9.03 33.44 27.71
N GLY A 188 10.17 33.83 28.28
CA GLY A 188 11.10 34.76 27.60
C GLY A 188 11.52 34.21 26.24
N ALA A 189 11.91 35.10 25.31
CA ALA A 189 12.37 34.67 23.98
C ALA A 189 13.48 33.61 24.10
N GLY A 190 13.32 32.49 23.40
CA GLY A 190 14.25 31.35 23.44
C GLY A 190 14.26 30.56 24.76
N LYS A 191 13.44 30.93 25.75
CA LYS A 191 13.23 30.13 26.96
C LYS A 191 12.13 29.11 26.71
N PHE A 192 12.12 28.08 27.53
CA PHE A 192 11.09 27.04 27.49
C PHE A 192 10.26 27.07 28.77
N ARG A 193 9.07 26.48 28.71
CA ARG A 193 8.28 26.20 29.90
C ARG A 193 9.08 25.27 30.83
N PRO A 194 9.05 25.50 32.15
CA PRO A 194 9.67 24.59 33.10
C PRO A 194 9.03 23.20 33.01
N LEU A 195 9.86 22.17 33.21
CA LEU A 195 9.38 20.79 33.33
C LEU A 195 8.65 20.63 34.67
N ARG A 196 7.76 19.64 34.75
CA ARG A 196 7.12 19.27 36.02
C ARG A 196 8.21 18.71 36.96
N PRO A 197 8.23 19.09 38.25
CA PRO A 197 9.16 18.50 39.20
C PRO A 197 8.97 16.98 39.24
N LEU A 198 10.09 16.27 39.33
CA LEU A 198 10.06 14.82 39.50
C LEU A 198 9.54 14.48 40.91
N PRO A 199 8.77 13.39 41.07
CA PRO A 199 8.46 12.87 42.39
C PRO A 199 9.76 12.59 43.18
N PRO A 200 9.79 12.81 44.50
CA PRO A 200 10.91 12.34 45.31
C PRO A 200 11.01 10.81 45.22
N ALA A 201 12.26 10.33 45.20
CA ALA A 201 12.61 8.91 45.14
C ALA A 201 12.21 8.15 46.42
#